data_AF-A0A3D5K8I4-F1
#
_entry.id   AF-A0A3D5K8I4-F1
#
_cell.length_a   1.000
_cell.length_b   1.000
_cell.length_c   1.000
_cell.angle_alpha   90.00
_cell.angle_beta   90.00
_cell.angle_gamma   90.00
#
_symmetry.space_group_name_H-M   'P 1'
#
loop_
_entity.id
_entity.type
_entity.pdbx_description
1 polymer ?
#
loop_
_entity_poly.entity_id
_entity_poly.type
_entity_poly.pdbx_seq_one_letter_code
_entity_poly.pdbx_strand_id
1 'polypeptide(L)'
;MRHRRLSLTRTLLQASVRTPVTHHYLDRASTSPGRQEAVDPKRATLSNGIGDLGRIHHEEMVARHAAEETREPLAAIVGAWNREVVFTSNATGAMDVDAYRSLRLLGDWCSTQADLEAATAATSGIMRDLGALRQDPHDRPHDKP
;
A
#
# COMPACT_ATOMS: atom_id res chain seq x y z
N MET A 1 14.45 55.62 44.65
CA MET A 1 13.83 55.28 43.35
C MET A 1 14.90 54.72 42.43
N ARG A 2 15.05 53.38 42.41
CA ARG A 2 14.52 52.41 41.43
C ARG A 2 15.48 52.11 40.26
N HIS A 3 16.35 51.15 40.54
CA HIS A 3 16.81 50.03 39.71
C HIS A 3 16.68 50.13 38.17
N ARG A 4 17.82 50.23 37.49
CA ARG A 4 18.01 49.70 36.12
C ARG A 4 19.17 48.70 36.13
N ARG A 5 18.88 47.49 36.57
CA ARG A 5 19.73 46.30 36.36
C ARG A 5 18.88 45.27 35.61
N LEU A 6 19.51 44.57 34.68
CA LEU A 6 19.08 43.31 34.05
C LEU A 6 18.06 43.45 32.91
N SER A 7 18.56 43.70 31.68
CA SER A 7 17.87 43.29 30.46
C SER A 7 18.86 42.85 29.39
N LEU A 8 19.81 41.99 29.76
CA LEU A 8 20.72 41.34 28.79
C LEU A 8 20.70 39.81 28.87
N THR A 9 19.95 39.22 29.81
CA THR A 9 19.91 37.76 29.99
C THR A 9 18.78 37.07 29.22
N ARG A 10 17.91 37.80 28.52
CA ARG A 10 16.75 37.23 27.79
C ARG A 10 16.88 37.23 26.26
N THR A 11 18.08 37.44 25.73
CA THR A 11 18.31 37.42 24.26
C THR A 11 19.18 36.24 23.80
N LEU A 12 19.58 35.35 24.71
CA LEU A 12 20.42 34.18 24.39
C LEU A 12 19.71 32.82 24.61
N LEU A 13 18.38 32.79 24.70
CA LEU A 13 17.59 31.55 24.88
C LEU A 13 16.60 31.28 23.74
N GLN A 14 16.70 31.95 22.59
CA GLN A 14 15.78 31.72 21.45
C GLN A 14 16.44 31.45 20.12
N ALA A 15 17.76 31.47 20.02
CA ALA A 15 18.47 30.92 18.88
C ALA A 15 18.79 29.44 19.12
N SER A 16 17.76 28.63 19.37
CA SER A 16 17.91 27.19 19.17
C SER A 16 18.00 27.00 17.66
N VAL A 17 19.23 26.95 17.17
CA VAL A 17 19.55 26.51 15.82
C VAL A 17 18.91 25.13 15.68
N ARG A 18 17.76 25.06 15.02
CA ARG A 18 17.20 23.79 14.55
C ARG A 18 18.18 23.28 13.51
N THR A 19 19.17 22.53 13.95
CA THR A 19 19.93 21.66 13.06
C THR A 19 18.90 20.82 12.32
N PRO A 20 18.84 20.85 10.98
CA PRO A 20 17.89 20.03 10.25
C PRO A 20 18.21 18.57 10.57
N VAL A 21 17.38 17.95 11.41
CA VAL A 21 17.47 16.53 11.69
C VAL A 21 17.00 15.82 10.42
N THR A 22 17.90 15.08 9.79
CA THR A 22 17.53 14.23 8.66
C THR A 22 16.76 13.04 9.23
N HIS A 23 15.47 12.96 8.90
CA HIS A 23 14.62 11.85 9.31
C HIS A 23 14.80 10.68 8.34
N HIS A 24 15.26 9.53 8.84
CA HIS A 24 15.29 8.28 8.09
C HIS A 24 14.06 7.45 8.42
N TYR A 25 13.26 7.11 7.41
CA TYR A 25 12.06 6.29 7.58
C TYR A 25 12.41 4.81 7.48
N LEU A 26 12.44 4.11 8.62
CA LEU A 26 12.80 2.69 8.72
C LEU A 26 11.60 1.77 9.02
N ASP A 27 10.37 2.29 8.87
CA ASP A 27 9.13 1.56 9.22
C ASP A 27 8.24 1.28 8.00
N ARG A 28 8.88 0.88 6.89
CA ARG A 28 8.20 0.47 5.65
C ARG A 28 7.24 -0.71 5.85
N ALA A 29 7.45 -1.50 6.91
CA ALA A 29 6.59 -2.63 7.26
C ALA A 29 5.22 -2.20 7.80
N SER A 30 5.15 -1.05 8.50
CA SER A 30 3.90 -0.49 9.01
C SER A 30 3.09 0.22 7.93
N THR A 31 3.74 1.12 7.19
CA THR A 31 3.17 1.82 6.03
C THR A 31 4.30 2.38 5.17
N SER A 32 4.05 2.65 3.90
CA SER A 32 4.96 3.40 3.04
C SER A 32 4.44 4.82 2.84
N PRO A 33 5.28 5.87 2.91
CA PRO A 33 4.88 7.21 2.54
C PRO A 33 4.40 7.28 1.09
N GLY A 34 3.38 8.11 0.84
CA GLY A 34 2.86 8.41 -0.49
C GLY A 34 3.95 8.85 -1.46
N ARG A 35 4.19 8.06 -2.52
CA ARG A 35 4.96 8.56 -3.67
C ARG A 35 4.10 9.51 -4.48
N GLN A 36 4.69 10.62 -4.91
CA GLN A 36 3.95 11.68 -5.60
C GLN A 36 3.26 11.18 -6.88
N GLU A 37 3.94 10.34 -7.65
CA GLU A 37 3.43 9.66 -8.84
C GLU A 37 2.20 8.76 -8.59
N ALA A 38 2.02 8.24 -7.37
CA ALA A 38 0.84 7.47 -6.98
C ALA A 38 -0.27 8.38 -6.39
N VAL A 39 0.11 9.43 -5.67
CA VAL A 39 -0.81 10.33 -4.96
C VAL A 39 -1.50 11.30 -5.92
N ASP A 40 -0.77 11.89 -6.87
CA ASP A 40 -1.32 12.93 -7.76
C ASP A 40 -2.47 12.44 -8.66
N PRO A 41 -2.38 11.28 -9.34
CA PRO A 41 -3.48 10.76 -10.13
C PRO A 41 -4.73 10.54 -9.29
N LYS A 42 -4.58 9.97 -8.08
CA LYS A 42 -5.70 9.72 -7.17
C LYS A 42 -6.34 11.02 -6.68
N ARG A 43 -5.52 12.03 -6.36
CA ARG A 43 -6.01 13.36 -5.96
C ARG A 43 -6.78 14.03 -7.10
N ALA A 44 -6.32 13.88 -8.34
CA ALA A 44 -7.04 14.35 -9.52
C ALA A 44 -8.39 13.64 -9.67
N THR A 45 -8.44 12.31 -9.53
CA THR A 45 -9.69 11.54 -9.55
C THR A 45 -10.68 12.02 -8.48
N LEU A 46 -10.22 12.20 -7.24
CA LEU A 46 -11.06 12.69 -6.14
C LEU A 46 -11.58 14.12 -6.41
N SER A 47 -10.78 14.97 -7.05
CA SER A 47 -11.12 16.36 -7.34
C SER A 47 -12.10 16.49 -8.52
N ASN A 48 -12.04 15.56 -9.48
CA ASN A 48 -12.88 15.57 -10.68
C ASN A 48 -14.29 14.96 -10.44
N GLY A 49 -14.58 14.50 -9.22
CA GLY A 49 -15.84 13.88 -8.84
C GLY A 49 -15.74 12.36 -8.77
N ILE A 50 -16.35 11.77 -7.73
CA ILE A 50 -16.45 10.31 -7.56
C ILE A 50 -17.84 9.90 -8.04
N GLY A 51 -17.90 9.11 -9.12
CA GLY A 51 -19.15 8.48 -9.55
C GLY A 51 -19.57 7.35 -8.62
N ASP A 52 -20.87 7.22 -8.33
CA ASP A 52 -21.43 6.05 -7.67
C ASP A 52 -21.40 4.86 -8.64
N LEU A 53 -20.48 3.91 -8.43
CA LEU A 53 -20.22 2.76 -9.32
C LEU A 53 -21.48 1.95 -9.69
N GLY A 54 -22.55 2.03 -8.89
CA GLY A 54 -23.82 1.36 -9.14
C GLY A 54 -24.77 2.07 -10.11
N ARG A 55 -24.47 3.30 -10.54
CA ARG A 55 -25.31 4.07 -11.48
C ARG A 55 -24.86 3.89 -12.92
N ILE A 56 -25.75 4.29 -13.84
CA ILE A 56 -25.60 4.07 -15.28
C ILE A 56 -25.32 5.35 -16.08
N HIS A 57 -25.16 6.51 -15.43
CA HIS A 57 -24.78 7.72 -16.18
C HIS A 57 -23.30 7.69 -16.54
N HIS A 58 -22.92 8.56 -17.46
CA HIS A 58 -21.59 8.53 -18.09
C HIS A 58 -20.45 8.57 -17.06
N GLU A 59 -20.56 9.46 -16.08
CA GLU A 59 -19.53 9.65 -15.04
C GLU A 59 -19.32 8.37 -14.22
N GLU A 60 -20.39 7.66 -13.88
CA GLU A 60 -20.36 6.44 -13.11
C GLU A 60 -19.93 5.22 -13.93
N MET A 61 -20.27 5.18 -15.23
CA MET A 61 -19.74 4.19 -16.17
C MET A 61 -18.22 4.35 -16.31
N VAL A 62 -17.71 5.58 -16.41
CA VAL A 62 -16.27 5.87 -16.47
C VAL A 62 -15.57 5.46 -15.18
N ALA A 63 -16.13 5.80 -14.02
CA ALA A 63 -15.59 5.40 -12.72
C ALA A 63 -15.53 3.87 -12.56
N ARG A 64 -16.58 3.16 -13.00
CA ARG A 64 -16.61 1.70 -13.01
C ARG A 64 -15.60 1.10 -13.98
N HIS A 65 -15.48 1.64 -15.19
CA HIS A 65 -14.47 1.18 -16.15
C HIS A 65 -13.05 1.32 -15.56
N ALA A 66 -12.73 2.46 -14.94
CA ALA A 66 -11.44 2.66 -14.31
C ALA A 66 -11.17 1.65 -13.18
N ALA A 67 -12.19 1.30 -12.38
CA ALA A 67 -12.05 0.27 -11.36
C ALA A 67 -11.84 -1.14 -11.97
N GLU A 68 -12.55 -1.47 -13.06
CA GLU A 68 -12.38 -2.75 -13.76
C GLU A 68 -10.98 -2.89 -14.38
N GLU A 69 -10.44 -1.82 -14.95
CA GLU A 69 -9.12 -1.79 -15.58
C GLU A 69 -8.00 -2.15 -14.57
N THR A 70 -8.17 -1.81 -13.30
CA THR A 70 -7.20 -2.18 -12.25
C THR A 70 -7.18 -3.67 -11.91
N ARG A 71 -8.20 -4.46 -12.30
CA ARG A 71 -8.23 -5.90 -12.01
C ARG A 71 -7.26 -6.71 -12.85
N GLU A 72 -7.04 -6.32 -14.10
CA GLU A 72 -6.14 -7.04 -15.01
C GLU A 72 -4.71 -7.19 -14.47
N PRO A 73 -4.02 -6.10 -14.09
CA PRO A 73 -2.65 -6.23 -13.56
C PRO A 73 -2.62 -6.96 -12.21
N LEU A 74 -3.66 -6.87 -11.38
CA LEU A 74 -3.73 -7.62 -10.12
C LEU A 74 -3.94 -9.13 -10.33
N ALA A 75 -4.80 -9.50 -11.28
CA ALA A 75 -5.03 -10.89 -11.64
C ALA A 75 -3.77 -11.52 -12.22
N ALA A 76 -2.99 -10.75 -13.00
CA ALA A 76 -1.74 -11.18 -13.60
C ALA A 76 -0.68 -11.59 -12.56
N ILE A 77 -0.65 -10.95 -11.37
CA ILE A 77 0.30 -11.28 -10.28
C ILE A 77 0.26 -12.77 -9.92
N VAL A 78 -0.94 -13.37 -9.98
CA VAL A 78 -1.21 -14.73 -9.51
C VAL A 78 -1.70 -15.66 -10.62
N GLY A 79 -1.82 -15.18 -11.86
CA GLY A 79 -2.37 -15.93 -12.99
C GLY A 79 -3.87 -16.22 -12.86
N ALA A 80 -4.63 -15.36 -12.18
CA ALA A 80 -6.08 -15.47 -12.03
C ALA A 80 -6.83 -14.81 -13.20
N TRP A 81 -8.16 -14.97 -13.24
CA TRP A 81 -9.04 -14.18 -14.06
C TRP A 81 -9.45 -12.87 -13.37
N ASN A 82 -9.73 -11.81 -14.14
CA ASN A 82 -10.15 -10.52 -13.58
C ASN A 82 -11.34 -10.65 -12.61
N ARG A 83 -12.33 -11.48 -12.95
CA ARG A 83 -13.52 -11.72 -12.11
C ARG A 83 -13.25 -12.42 -10.77
N GLU A 84 -12.06 -13.00 -10.61
CA GLU A 84 -11.63 -13.63 -9.36
C GLU A 84 -10.96 -12.62 -8.41
N VAL A 85 -10.74 -11.37 -8.86
CA VAL A 85 -10.21 -10.28 -8.06
C VAL A 85 -11.33 -9.55 -7.31
N VAL A 86 -11.30 -9.66 -5.98
CA VAL A 86 -12.20 -8.96 -5.07
C VAL A 86 -11.46 -7.85 -4.34
N PHE A 87 -11.93 -6.62 -4.48
CA PHE A 87 -11.41 -5.47 -3.74
C PHE A 87 -12.03 -5.41 -2.34
N THR A 88 -11.18 -5.19 -1.33
CA THR A 88 -11.60 -4.89 0.04
C THR A 88 -11.04 -3.53 0.46
N SER A 89 -11.62 -2.93 1.49
CA SER A 89 -11.15 -1.64 2.02
C SER A 89 -9.80 -1.74 2.74
N ASN A 90 -9.46 -2.90 3.29
CA ASN A 90 -8.20 -3.17 3.98
C ASN A 90 -7.92 -4.68 4.09
N ALA A 91 -6.70 -5.01 4.54
CA ALA A 91 -6.28 -6.40 4.77
C ALA A 91 -7.15 -7.12 5.81
N THR A 92 -7.57 -6.44 6.88
CA THR A 92 -8.41 -7.05 7.92
C THR A 92 -9.76 -7.51 7.37
N GLY A 93 -10.42 -6.69 6.54
CA GLY A 93 -11.66 -7.07 5.86
C GLY A 93 -11.45 -8.19 4.85
N ALA A 94 -10.26 -8.32 4.25
CA ALA A 94 -9.93 -9.47 3.41
C ALA A 94 -9.80 -10.78 4.22
N MET A 95 -9.58 -10.70 5.54
CA MET A 95 -9.48 -11.89 6.39
C MET A 95 -10.81 -12.64 6.53
N ASP A 96 -11.94 -11.97 6.30
CA ASP A 96 -13.29 -12.57 6.34
C ASP A 96 -13.62 -13.40 5.09
N VAL A 97 -12.82 -13.28 4.01
CA VAL A 97 -12.95 -14.12 2.80
C VAL A 97 -12.37 -15.52 3.07
N ASP A 98 -12.82 -16.57 2.38
CA ASP A 98 -12.30 -17.94 2.57
C ASP A 98 -10.76 -18.02 2.48
N ALA A 99 -10.11 -18.33 3.60
CA ALA A 99 -8.65 -18.39 3.70
C ALA A 99 -8.01 -19.56 2.93
N TYR A 100 -8.77 -20.64 2.68
CA TYR A 100 -8.21 -21.85 2.05
C TYR A 100 -8.19 -21.75 0.52
N ARG A 101 -9.01 -20.88 -0.06
CA ARG A 101 -9.20 -20.78 -1.51
C ARG A 101 -8.96 -19.38 -2.06
N SER A 102 -8.37 -18.50 -1.26
CA SER A 102 -8.00 -17.16 -1.70
C SER A 102 -6.53 -16.86 -1.43
N LEU A 103 -5.94 -16.05 -2.31
CA LEU A 103 -4.70 -15.35 -1.99
C LEU A 103 -5.06 -13.91 -1.64
N ARG A 104 -4.48 -13.40 -0.56
CA ARG A 104 -4.71 -12.03 -0.08
C ARG A 104 -3.48 -11.20 -0.38
N LEU A 105 -3.67 -10.15 -1.19
CA LEU A 105 -2.63 -9.19 -1.52
C LEU A 105 -2.97 -7.86 -0.85
N LEU A 106 -2.01 -7.30 -0.12
CA LEU A 106 -2.13 -5.96 0.46
C LEU A 106 -1.32 -4.98 -0.38
N GLY A 107 -2.01 -4.05 -1.04
CA GLY A 107 -1.40 -2.87 -1.63
C GLY A 107 -1.60 -1.66 -0.71
N ASP A 108 -0.56 -0.85 -0.54
CA ASP A 108 -0.70 0.46 0.11
C ASP A 108 -1.27 1.48 -0.90
N TRP A 109 -1.74 2.61 -0.41
CA TRP A 109 -2.18 3.76 -1.20
C TRP A 109 -1.09 4.27 -2.16
N CYS A 110 0.17 3.87 -1.94
CA CYS A 110 1.39 4.33 -2.60
C CYS A 110 1.85 3.44 -3.77
N SER A 111 1.09 2.39 -4.10
CA SER A 111 1.37 1.51 -5.22
C SER A 111 0.98 2.13 -6.56
N THR A 112 1.84 1.94 -7.54
CA THR A 112 1.72 2.34 -8.94
C THR A 112 1.63 1.12 -9.84
N GLN A 113 1.30 1.32 -11.11
CA GLN A 113 1.31 0.25 -12.10
C GLN A 113 2.67 -0.45 -12.19
N ALA A 114 3.77 0.30 -12.13
CA ALA A 114 5.13 -0.26 -12.17
C ALA A 114 5.41 -1.18 -10.98
N ASP A 115 4.81 -0.92 -9.81
CA ASP A 115 4.95 -1.83 -8.66
C ASP A 115 4.16 -3.12 -8.85
N LEU A 116 2.98 -3.05 -9.48
CA LEU A 116 2.20 -4.25 -9.82
C LEU A 116 2.94 -5.10 -10.85
N GLU A 117 3.56 -4.49 -11.85
CA GLU A 117 4.40 -5.18 -12.84
C GLU A 117 5.62 -5.84 -12.17
N ALA A 118 6.32 -5.11 -11.30
CA ALA A 118 7.44 -5.64 -10.53
C ALA A 118 7.01 -6.80 -9.61
N ALA A 119 5.86 -6.66 -8.95
CA ALA A 119 5.27 -7.71 -8.11
C ALA A 119 4.90 -8.95 -8.94
N THR A 120 4.32 -8.76 -10.13
CA THR A 120 3.97 -9.86 -11.05
C THR A 120 5.23 -10.65 -11.46
N ALA A 121 6.29 -9.95 -11.86
CA ALA A 121 7.56 -10.56 -12.21
C ALA A 121 8.18 -11.34 -11.04
N ALA A 122 8.14 -10.77 -9.81
CA ALA A 122 8.71 -11.39 -8.62
C ALA A 122 7.88 -12.60 -8.12
N THR A 123 6.54 -12.51 -8.17
CA THR A 123 5.64 -13.52 -7.59
C THR A 123 5.78 -14.87 -8.28
N SER A 124 5.99 -14.88 -9.60
CA SER A 124 6.28 -16.12 -10.34
C SER A 124 7.51 -16.85 -9.80
N GLY A 125 8.57 -16.10 -9.45
CA GLY A 125 9.77 -16.64 -8.81
C GLY A 125 9.48 -17.19 -7.42
N ILE A 126 8.77 -16.43 -6.59
CA ILE A 126 8.40 -16.83 -5.22
C ILE A 126 7.55 -18.11 -5.23
N MET A 127 6.55 -18.19 -6.09
CA MET A 127 5.65 -19.37 -6.18
C MET A 127 6.42 -20.62 -6.62
N ARG A 128 7.36 -20.48 -7.55
CA ARG A 128 8.26 -21.55 -7.96
C ARG A 128 9.13 -22.01 -6.80
N ASP A 129 9.74 -21.09 -6.06
CA ASP A 129 10.64 -21.40 -4.95
C ASP A 129 9.88 -22.07 -3.79
N LEU A 130 8.68 -21.59 -3.45
CA LEU A 130 7.77 -22.23 -2.49
C LEU A 130 7.36 -23.64 -2.93
N GLY A 131 7.08 -23.82 -4.23
CA GLY A 131 6.78 -25.12 -4.81
C GLY A 131 7.93 -26.12 -4.62
N ALA A 132 9.17 -25.66 -4.74
CA ALA A 132 10.36 -26.47 -4.51
C ALA A 132 10.54 -26.87 -3.04
N LEU A 133 10.28 -25.96 -2.09
CA LEU A 133 10.31 -26.27 -0.65
C LEU A 133 9.33 -27.38 -0.27
N ARG A 134 8.13 -27.39 -0.88
CA ARG A 134 7.14 -28.46 -0.66
C ARG A 134 7.62 -29.84 -1.14
N GLN A 135 8.57 -29.90 -2.07
CA GLN A 135 9.14 -31.16 -2.56
C GLN A 135 10.36 -31.60 -1.74
N ASP A 136 10.77 -30.84 -0.69
CA ASP A 136 11.87 -31.22 0.19
C ASP A 136 11.48 -32.48 1.01
N PRO A 137 12.23 -33.60 0.91
CA PRO A 137 11.90 -34.87 1.56
C PRO A 137 11.80 -34.82 3.09
N HIS A 138 12.25 -33.74 3.74
CA HIS A 138 12.23 -33.58 5.18
C HIS A 138 10.87 -33.17 5.77
N ASP A 139 9.91 -32.74 4.94
CA ASP A 139 8.56 -32.32 5.37
C ASP A 139 7.56 -33.49 5.52
N ARG A 140 8.07 -34.71 5.81
CA ARG A 140 7.19 -35.82 6.22
C ARG A 140 6.46 -35.41 7.50
N PRO A 141 5.14 -35.65 7.62
CA PRO A 141 4.41 -35.30 8.82
C PRO A 141 5.14 -35.91 10.03
N HIS A 142 5.54 -35.06 10.97
CA HIS A 142 5.96 -35.52 12.28
C HIS A 142 4.79 -36.31 12.86
N ASP A 143 4.90 -37.65 12.86
CA ASP A 143 4.02 -38.51 13.64
C ASP A 143 4.06 -37.97 15.07
N LYS A 144 2.94 -37.41 15.52
CA LYS A 144 2.77 -37.11 16.95
C LYS A 144 2.74 -38.46 17.69
N PRO A 145 3.47 -38.60 18.81
CA PRO A 145 3.48 -39.82 19.60
C PRO A 145 2.09 -40.18 20.14
#